data_AF-A0A933FNT9-F1
#
_entry.id   AF-A0A933FNT9-F1
#
_cell.length_a   1.000
_cell.length_b   1.000
_cell.length_c   1.000
_cell.angle_alpha   90.00
_cell.angle_beta   90.00
_cell.angle_gamma   90.00
#
_symmetry.space_group_name_H-M   'P 1'
#
loop_
_entity.id
_entity.type
_entity.pdbx_description
1 polymer ?
#
loop_
_entity_poly.entity_id
_entity_poly.type
_entity_poly.pdbx_seq_one_letter_code
_entity_poly.pdbx_strand_id
1 'polypeptide(L)'
;MSKTAAKFDEWYVRSSYEEFVQQEGVPLYEGSALEDLATLELGDWERRGGKAAYTRMGEQENYSLQIVEIPPKGELKPEHHVYDAVMYVMKGRGATAIWQEGEPRQTVEWEEGSLLAIPLNAWHQEFNSSGDEPCRLLFGTNMAHVINLYHNFDFVFNNPFSFQDRYSSSMKEFYTDGGIQRNLRLFETNFIPDIRRFALDPYPERGIRTSIMRLSMASVSLGIHVMSVSEGTYVTAHRHDPGAHVIAIEGQGYELLFMPGEENRRRKVPADPYAVIAPRRNEYHQHFNTGKGIYRMLAFRGVSLRYGSGRKYDPAYTAQDKDPYAYGFKISYEKEDPAIREEYYRELEKNGITLRMEPVDQGGG
;
A
#
# COMPACT_ATOMS: atom_id res chain seq x y z
N MET A 1 12.54 42.53 -24.09
CA MET A 1 11.22 42.03 -23.64
C MET A 1 11.47 41.19 -22.41
N SER A 2 11.07 41.70 -21.23
CA SER A 2 11.14 40.96 -19.98
C SER A 2 10.21 39.76 -20.10
N LYS A 3 10.73 38.52 -20.03
CA LYS A 3 9.89 37.35 -19.84
C LYS A 3 9.24 37.55 -18.47
N THR A 4 7.94 37.80 -18.46
CA THR A 4 7.12 37.75 -17.25
C THR A 4 7.47 36.44 -16.56
N ALA A 5 8.04 36.50 -15.35
CA ALA A 5 8.32 35.31 -14.58
C ALA A 5 7.01 34.52 -14.50
N ALA A 6 7.02 33.25 -14.92
CA ALA A 6 5.95 32.35 -14.55
C ALA A 6 5.72 32.55 -13.04
N LYS A 7 4.47 32.79 -12.64
CA LYS A 7 4.14 33.16 -11.26
C LYS A 7 4.82 32.13 -10.36
N PHE A 8 5.60 32.59 -9.39
CA PHE A 8 6.37 31.73 -8.49
C PHE A 8 5.52 30.55 -7.98
N ASP A 9 4.23 30.77 -7.75
CA ASP A 9 3.25 29.77 -7.31
C ASP A 9 2.97 28.63 -8.31
N GLU A 10 3.20 28.80 -9.62
CA GLU A 10 3.05 27.71 -10.60
C GLU A 10 4.34 26.88 -10.74
N TRP A 11 5.52 27.52 -10.64
CA TRP A 11 6.82 26.87 -10.75
C TRP A 11 7.29 26.22 -9.44
N TYR A 12 6.96 26.82 -8.28
CA TYR A 12 7.39 26.35 -6.96
C TYR A 12 6.54 25.18 -6.44
N VAL A 13 5.29 25.07 -6.87
CA VAL A 13 4.31 24.15 -6.27
C VAL A 13 4.27 22.80 -6.97
N ARG A 14 4.46 22.76 -8.30
CA ARG A 14 4.36 21.50 -9.05
C ARG A 14 5.63 20.68 -8.91
N SER A 15 5.49 19.43 -8.45
CA SER A 15 6.61 18.50 -8.32
C SER A 15 7.03 17.90 -9.66
N SER A 16 8.26 17.38 -9.75
CA SER A 16 8.70 16.64 -10.94
C SER A 16 7.91 15.34 -11.14
N TYR A 17 7.33 14.79 -10.06
CA TYR A 17 6.40 13.67 -10.15
C TYR A 17 5.08 14.08 -10.82
N GLU A 18 4.50 15.22 -10.44
CA GLU A 18 3.30 15.73 -11.11
C GLU A 18 3.56 16.04 -12.59
N GLU A 19 4.73 16.61 -12.91
CA GLU A 19 5.17 16.81 -14.29
C GLU A 19 5.32 15.49 -15.05
N PHE A 20 5.87 14.46 -14.41
CA PHE A 20 5.97 13.11 -14.98
C PHE A 20 4.57 12.56 -15.29
N VAL A 21 3.65 12.55 -14.33
CA VAL A 21 2.29 12.03 -14.54
C VAL A 21 1.56 12.80 -15.64
N GLN A 22 1.75 14.11 -15.71
CA GLN A 22 1.22 14.93 -16.79
C GLN A 22 1.78 14.51 -18.16
N GLN A 23 3.07 14.19 -18.27
CA GLN A 23 3.69 13.73 -19.52
C GLN A 23 3.23 12.32 -19.91
N GLU A 24 2.98 11.45 -18.94
CA GLU A 24 2.39 10.12 -19.20
C GLU A 24 0.97 10.23 -19.76
N GLY A 25 0.28 11.36 -19.56
CA GLY A 25 -1.04 11.63 -20.12
C GLY A 25 -2.17 10.84 -19.46
N VAL A 26 -1.97 10.38 -18.22
CA VAL A 26 -2.92 9.55 -17.47
C VAL A 26 -3.42 10.24 -16.19
N PRO A 27 -4.54 9.78 -15.58
CA PRO A 27 -5.10 10.41 -14.38
C PRO A 27 -4.15 10.40 -13.16
N LEU A 28 -4.19 11.49 -12.38
CA LEU A 28 -3.62 11.59 -11.04
C LEU A 28 -4.75 11.69 -10.01
N TYR A 29 -4.88 10.68 -9.15
CA TYR A 29 -5.87 10.65 -8.07
C TYR A 29 -5.27 11.13 -6.74
N GLU A 30 -5.99 12.00 -6.05
CA GLU A 30 -5.54 12.62 -4.80
C GLU A 30 -6.57 12.48 -3.68
N GLY A 31 -6.13 12.69 -2.44
CA GLY A 31 -6.99 12.67 -1.25
C GLY A 31 -6.43 11.78 -0.14
N SER A 32 -7.24 11.54 0.90
CA SER A 32 -6.89 10.59 1.97
C SER A 32 -7.65 9.27 1.90
N ALA A 33 -8.57 9.12 0.94
CA ALA A 33 -9.19 7.85 0.62
C ALA A 33 -9.66 7.77 -0.84
N LEU A 34 -9.63 6.56 -1.40
CA LEU A 34 -10.27 6.19 -2.67
C LEU A 34 -11.12 4.95 -2.42
N GLU A 35 -12.34 4.92 -2.94
CA GLU A 35 -13.32 3.89 -2.55
C GLU A 35 -13.09 2.54 -3.25
N ASP A 36 -12.59 2.53 -4.48
CA ASP A 36 -12.38 1.28 -5.22
C ASP A 36 -11.36 1.43 -6.37
N LEU A 37 -10.13 0.94 -6.16
CA LEU A 37 -9.10 0.93 -7.19
C LEU A 37 -9.39 -0.01 -8.36
N ALA A 38 -10.27 -1.00 -8.22
CA ALA A 38 -10.59 -1.94 -9.29
C ALA A 38 -11.49 -1.31 -10.35
N THR A 39 -12.21 -0.24 -10.03
CA THR A 39 -13.14 0.45 -10.94
C THR A 39 -12.76 1.88 -11.30
N LEU A 40 -11.70 2.43 -10.69
CA LEU A 40 -11.16 3.75 -11.06
C LEU A 40 -10.92 3.89 -12.58
N GLU A 41 -11.22 5.06 -13.13
CA GLU A 41 -10.95 5.35 -14.53
C GLU A 41 -9.43 5.42 -14.78
N LEU A 42 -8.96 4.77 -15.84
CA LEU A 42 -7.56 4.74 -16.24
C LEU A 42 -7.39 5.36 -17.64
N GLY A 43 -6.28 6.07 -17.85
CA GLY A 43 -5.92 6.65 -19.14
C GLY A 43 -5.14 5.67 -20.01
N ASP A 44 -5.21 5.84 -21.33
CA ASP A 44 -4.35 5.09 -22.26
C ASP A 44 -2.88 5.40 -22.01
N TRP A 45 -2.05 4.38 -21.88
CA TRP A 45 -0.69 4.53 -21.39
C TRP A 45 0.33 4.25 -22.49
N GLU A 46 0.75 5.29 -23.21
CA GLU A 46 1.60 5.12 -24.41
C GLU A 46 2.96 4.49 -24.10
N ARG A 47 3.61 4.93 -23.01
CA ARG A 47 4.97 4.53 -22.64
C ARG A 47 5.11 3.01 -22.51
N ARG A 48 4.11 2.37 -21.91
CA ARG A 48 4.13 0.95 -21.55
C ARG A 48 3.04 0.12 -22.23
N GLY A 49 2.14 0.75 -22.99
CA GLY A 49 0.93 0.09 -23.46
C GLY A 49 -0.07 -0.14 -22.33
N GLY A 50 -1.27 -0.60 -22.68
CA GLY A 50 -2.36 -0.78 -21.73
C GLY A 50 -2.92 0.54 -21.20
N LYS A 51 -3.38 0.54 -19.95
CA LYS A 51 -3.92 1.72 -19.26
C LYS A 51 -3.28 1.91 -17.90
N ALA A 52 -3.20 3.15 -17.43
CA ALA A 52 -2.66 3.46 -16.12
C ALA A 52 -3.37 4.62 -15.43
N ALA A 53 -3.17 4.71 -14.12
CA ALA A 53 -3.37 5.91 -13.33
C ALA A 53 -2.36 5.94 -12.17
N TYR A 54 -2.07 7.14 -11.69
CA TYR A 54 -1.17 7.38 -10.58
C TYR A 54 -1.92 8.01 -9.41
N THR A 55 -1.32 7.96 -8.22
CA THR A 55 -1.90 8.58 -7.02
C THR A 55 -0.92 9.53 -6.34
N ARG A 56 -1.44 10.58 -5.70
CA ARG A 56 -0.77 11.43 -4.72
C ARG A 56 -1.65 11.53 -3.48
N MET A 57 -1.56 10.50 -2.63
CA MET A 57 -2.43 10.37 -1.47
C MET A 57 -1.77 10.92 -0.20
N GLY A 58 -2.59 11.43 0.72
CA GLY A 58 -2.15 11.91 2.03
C GLY A 58 -1.31 13.20 1.97
N GLU A 59 -1.42 13.97 0.87
CA GLU A 59 -0.67 15.22 0.63
C GLU A 59 0.86 15.03 0.71
N GLN A 60 1.36 13.90 0.20
CA GLN A 60 2.78 13.56 0.18
C GLN A 60 3.18 12.81 -1.10
N GLU A 61 4.49 12.77 -1.35
CA GLU A 61 5.11 12.13 -2.54
C GLU A 61 6.32 11.26 -2.15
N ASN A 62 6.34 10.73 -0.94
CA ASN A 62 7.34 9.74 -0.50
C ASN A 62 7.03 8.34 -1.05
N TYR A 63 5.73 8.00 -1.10
CA TYR A 63 5.23 6.74 -1.63
C TYR A 63 3.97 7.01 -2.46
N SER A 64 3.73 6.19 -3.47
CA SER A 64 2.56 6.30 -4.33
C SER A 64 2.10 4.93 -4.81
N LEU A 65 0.83 4.88 -5.19
CA LEU A 65 0.25 3.76 -5.92
C LEU A 65 0.22 4.08 -7.42
N GLN A 66 0.44 3.04 -8.22
CA GLN A 66 0.18 3.04 -9.66
C GLN A 66 -0.78 1.90 -9.97
N ILE A 67 -1.89 2.23 -10.63
CA ILE A 67 -2.88 1.25 -11.07
C ILE A 67 -2.63 1.01 -12.55
N VAL A 68 -2.53 -0.25 -12.95
CA VAL A 68 -2.26 -0.65 -14.33
C VAL A 68 -3.29 -1.67 -14.79
N GLU A 69 -3.75 -1.55 -16.02
CA GLU A 69 -4.63 -2.52 -16.65
C GLU A 69 -4.06 -3.01 -17.99
N ILE A 70 -4.04 -4.33 -18.15
CA ILE A 70 -3.57 -5.01 -19.36
C ILE A 70 -4.78 -5.63 -20.06
N PRO A 71 -5.06 -5.29 -21.33
CA PRO A 71 -6.22 -5.84 -22.03
C PRO A 71 -6.12 -7.37 -22.18
N PRO A 72 -7.22 -8.07 -22.47
CA PRO A 72 -7.21 -9.51 -22.73
C PRO A 72 -6.14 -9.88 -23.77
N LYS A 73 -5.35 -10.93 -23.49
CA LYS A 73 -4.21 -11.38 -24.32
C LYS A 73 -3.14 -10.32 -24.58
N GLY A 74 -3.18 -9.21 -23.85
CA GLY A 74 -2.26 -8.10 -24.00
C GLY A 74 -0.98 -8.29 -23.20
N GLU A 75 -0.05 -7.40 -23.44
CA GLU A 75 1.22 -7.29 -22.73
C GLU A 75 1.55 -5.81 -22.54
N LEU A 76 2.34 -5.51 -21.52
CA LEU A 76 3.02 -4.22 -21.41
C LEU A 76 4.32 -4.25 -22.21
N LYS A 77 4.85 -3.08 -22.58
CA LYS A 77 6.20 -2.95 -23.12
C LYS A 77 7.22 -3.11 -21.99
N PRO A 78 8.40 -3.72 -22.22
CA PRO A 78 9.44 -3.84 -21.22
C PRO A 78 9.86 -2.48 -20.63
N GLU A 79 10.15 -2.45 -19.33
CA GLU A 79 10.82 -1.31 -18.67
C GLU A 79 11.79 -1.80 -17.61
N HIS A 80 12.67 -0.89 -17.18
CA HIS A 80 13.40 -0.99 -15.92
C HIS A 80 13.39 0.38 -15.26
N HIS A 81 13.61 0.43 -13.95
CA HIS A 81 13.55 1.68 -13.22
C HIS A 81 14.36 1.70 -11.92
N VAL A 82 14.87 2.88 -11.56
CA VAL A 82 15.62 3.14 -10.30
C VAL A 82 14.68 3.61 -9.18
N TYR A 83 13.57 2.91 -9.00
CA TYR A 83 12.70 3.04 -7.83
C TYR A 83 12.22 1.65 -7.39
N ASP A 84 11.76 1.53 -6.15
CA ASP A 84 11.23 0.28 -5.62
C ASP A 84 9.76 0.10 -6.03
N ALA A 85 9.39 -1.11 -6.44
CA ALA A 85 8.03 -1.46 -6.79
C ALA A 85 7.66 -2.88 -6.28
N VAL A 86 6.46 -3.01 -5.72
CA VAL A 86 5.86 -4.30 -5.40
C VAL A 86 4.47 -4.35 -6.02
N MET A 87 4.24 -5.37 -6.84
CA MET A 87 3.02 -5.62 -7.57
C MET A 87 2.06 -6.47 -6.74
N TYR A 88 0.82 -6.03 -6.61
CA TYR A 88 -0.32 -6.78 -6.13
C TYR A 88 -1.31 -7.00 -7.27
N VAL A 89 -1.69 -8.25 -7.52
CA VAL A 89 -2.66 -8.58 -8.57
C VAL A 89 -4.07 -8.43 -8.01
N MET A 90 -4.75 -7.34 -8.40
CA MET A 90 -6.11 -7.07 -7.93
C MET A 90 -7.13 -7.95 -8.64
N LYS A 91 -6.98 -8.19 -9.94
CA LYS A 91 -7.86 -9.04 -10.76
C LYS A 91 -7.09 -9.68 -11.92
N GLY A 92 -7.42 -10.93 -12.24
CA GLY A 92 -6.93 -11.63 -13.42
C GLY A 92 -5.73 -12.56 -13.15
N ARG A 93 -5.12 -13.06 -14.22
CA ARG A 93 -3.96 -13.97 -14.17
C ARG A 93 -3.01 -13.72 -15.33
N GLY A 94 -1.75 -14.03 -15.12
CA GLY A 94 -0.71 -13.66 -16.06
C GLY A 94 0.65 -14.13 -15.65
N ALA A 95 1.65 -13.49 -16.22
CA ALA A 95 3.03 -13.70 -15.84
C ALA A 95 3.83 -12.41 -15.95
N THR A 96 4.93 -12.33 -15.21
CA THR A 96 5.93 -11.28 -15.35
C THR A 96 7.25 -11.94 -15.73
N ALA A 97 7.82 -11.52 -16.87
CA ALA A 97 9.20 -11.85 -17.23
C ALA A 97 10.14 -10.81 -16.60
N ILE A 98 11.20 -11.25 -15.93
CA ILE A 98 12.17 -10.41 -15.20
C ILE A 98 13.59 -10.83 -15.57
N TRP A 99 14.48 -9.86 -15.83
CA TRP A 99 15.88 -10.13 -16.16
C TRP A 99 16.82 -8.96 -15.82
N GLN A 100 18.10 -9.26 -15.61
CA GLN A 100 19.17 -8.26 -15.68
C GLN A 100 19.69 -8.17 -17.11
N GLU A 101 20.27 -7.05 -17.48
CA GLU A 101 20.95 -6.89 -18.77
C GLU A 101 22.02 -7.99 -18.97
N GLY A 102 21.97 -8.69 -20.10
CA GLY A 102 22.89 -9.80 -20.40
C GLY A 102 22.60 -11.12 -19.65
N GLU A 103 21.55 -11.20 -18.83
CA GLU A 103 21.12 -12.41 -18.13
C GLU A 103 19.85 -13.03 -18.75
N PRO A 104 19.61 -14.36 -18.58
CA PRO A 104 18.38 -14.99 -19.06
C PRO A 104 17.13 -14.48 -18.31
N ARG A 105 15.99 -14.49 -19.00
CA ARG A 105 14.69 -14.16 -18.44
C ARG A 105 14.19 -15.24 -17.49
N GLN A 106 13.72 -14.81 -16.33
CA GLN A 106 12.93 -15.63 -15.41
C GLN A 106 11.46 -15.20 -15.50
N THR A 107 10.55 -16.15 -15.58
CA THR A 107 9.11 -15.88 -15.62
C THR A 107 8.48 -16.30 -14.30
N VAL A 108 7.65 -15.42 -13.72
CA VAL A 108 6.86 -15.70 -12.53
C VAL A 108 5.39 -15.60 -12.92
N GLU A 109 4.66 -16.70 -12.79
CA GLU A 109 3.21 -16.73 -13.00
C GLU A 109 2.48 -16.21 -11.76
N TRP A 110 1.38 -15.51 -11.99
CA TRP A 110 0.60 -14.90 -10.93
C TRP A 110 -0.89 -14.92 -11.25
N GLU A 111 -1.70 -14.87 -10.20
CA GLU A 111 -3.15 -14.77 -10.29
C GLU A 111 -3.68 -13.78 -9.25
N GLU A 112 -4.99 -13.61 -9.20
CA GLU A 112 -5.64 -12.70 -8.27
C GLU A 112 -5.22 -12.97 -6.82
N GLY A 113 -4.76 -11.92 -6.12
CA GLY A 113 -4.24 -12.02 -4.76
C GLY A 113 -2.72 -12.19 -4.69
N SER A 114 -2.03 -12.48 -5.80
CA SER A 114 -0.58 -12.61 -5.81
C SER A 114 0.13 -11.30 -5.47
N LEU A 115 1.23 -11.42 -4.73
CA LEU A 115 2.14 -10.32 -4.41
C LEU A 115 3.53 -10.66 -4.94
N LEU A 116 4.08 -9.82 -5.81
CA LEU A 116 5.36 -10.01 -6.48
C LEU A 116 6.22 -8.76 -6.33
N ALA A 117 7.44 -8.92 -5.82
CA ALA A 117 8.38 -7.79 -5.79
C ALA A 117 9.13 -7.68 -7.12
N ILE A 118 9.23 -6.45 -7.65
CA ILE A 118 10.01 -6.13 -8.85
C ILE A 118 11.39 -5.66 -8.39
N PRO A 119 12.48 -6.37 -8.72
CA PRO A 119 13.81 -6.00 -8.28
C PRO A 119 14.25 -4.65 -8.86
N LEU A 120 14.93 -3.86 -8.05
CA LEU A 120 15.41 -2.54 -8.44
C LEU A 120 16.24 -2.61 -9.73
N ASN A 121 15.83 -1.81 -10.72
CA ASN A 121 16.45 -1.66 -12.04
C ASN A 121 16.64 -2.96 -12.86
N ALA A 122 15.97 -4.06 -12.49
CA ALA A 122 15.84 -5.20 -13.40
C ALA A 122 14.81 -4.85 -14.48
N TRP A 123 15.03 -5.35 -15.69
CA TRP A 123 14.02 -5.31 -16.73
C TRP A 123 12.83 -6.19 -16.34
N HIS A 124 11.62 -5.73 -16.61
CA HIS A 124 10.40 -6.50 -16.43
C HIS A 124 9.34 -6.21 -17.49
N GLN A 125 8.51 -7.22 -17.75
CA GLN A 125 7.39 -7.16 -18.67
C GLN A 125 6.24 -8.04 -18.18
N GLU A 126 5.05 -7.46 -18.08
CA GLU A 126 3.84 -8.12 -17.63
C GLU A 126 2.96 -8.57 -18.81
N PHE A 127 2.36 -9.76 -18.68
CA PHE A 127 1.51 -10.37 -19.70
C PHE A 127 0.17 -10.77 -19.09
N ASN A 128 -0.92 -10.50 -19.80
CA ASN A 128 -2.25 -11.00 -19.44
C ASN A 128 -2.52 -12.32 -20.16
N SER A 129 -2.64 -13.41 -19.38
CA SER A 129 -2.91 -14.75 -19.90
C SER A 129 -4.41 -15.04 -20.11
N SER A 130 -5.28 -14.09 -19.75
CA SER A 130 -6.72 -14.20 -19.94
C SER A 130 -7.13 -13.97 -21.40
N GLY A 131 -8.12 -14.73 -21.86
CA GLY A 131 -8.61 -14.69 -23.24
C GLY A 131 -9.65 -13.62 -23.51
N ASP A 132 -10.35 -13.17 -22.48
CA ASP A 132 -11.56 -12.35 -22.54
C ASP A 132 -11.64 -11.26 -21.46
N GLU A 133 -10.94 -11.43 -20.33
CA GLU A 133 -10.94 -10.45 -19.24
C GLU A 133 -9.61 -9.64 -19.14
N PRO A 134 -9.66 -8.34 -18.79
CA PRO A 134 -8.46 -7.58 -18.48
C PRO A 134 -7.84 -8.03 -17.15
N CYS A 135 -6.53 -7.83 -17.01
CA CYS A 135 -5.82 -7.93 -15.73
C CYS A 135 -5.67 -6.54 -15.12
N ARG A 136 -5.92 -6.43 -13.81
CA ARG A 136 -5.78 -5.17 -13.06
C ARG A 136 -4.74 -5.35 -11.96
N LEU A 137 -3.70 -4.54 -12.03
CA LEU A 137 -2.51 -4.61 -11.20
C LEU A 137 -2.38 -3.33 -10.38
N LEU A 138 -1.87 -3.47 -9.16
CA LEU A 138 -1.52 -2.37 -8.27
C LEU A 138 -0.04 -2.44 -7.96
N PHE A 139 0.69 -1.35 -8.18
CA PHE A 139 2.07 -1.23 -7.75
C PHE A 139 2.15 -0.26 -6.58
N GLY A 140 2.65 -0.74 -5.44
CA GLY A 140 3.13 0.13 -4.37
C GLY A 140 4.57 0.55 -4.65
N THR A 141 4.84 1.85 -4.71
CA THR A 141 6.14 2.37 -5.15
C THR A 141 6.66 3.52 -4.28
N ASN A 142 7.97 3.80 -4.35
CA ASN A 142 8.55 5.08 -3.96
C ASN A 142 8.90 5.96 -5.18
N MET A 143 8.26 5.73 -6.32
CA MET A 143 8.56 6.38 -7.60
C MET A 143 8.49 7.91 -7.51
N ALA A 144 7.42 8.44 -6.89
CA ALA A 144 7.25 9.88 -6.71
C ALA A 144 8.45 10.51 -5.97
N HIS A 145 8.94 9.84 -4.93
CA HIS A 145 10.09 10.31 -4.15
C HIS A 145 11.37 10.31 -4.97
N VAL A 146 11.64 9.21 -5.68
CA VAL A 146 12.83 9.06 -6.52
C VAL A 146 12.84 10.12 -7.63
N ILE A 147 11.71 10.33 -8.30
CA ILE A 147 11.58 11.33 -9.36
C ILE A 147 11.87 12.73 -8.80
N ASN A 148 11.29 13.05 -7.64
CA ASN A 148 11.52 14.34 -6.97
C ASN A 148 12.91 14.46 -6.34
N LEU A 149 13.62 13.37 -6.12
CA LEU A 149 14.98 13.40 -5.59
C LEU A 149 16.00 13.69 -6.70
N TYR A 150 15.84 13.05 -7.84
CA TYR A 150 16.81 13.12 -8.94
C TYR A 150 16.46 14.16 -10.00
N HIS A 151 15.18 14.51 -10.14
CA HIS A 151 14.67 15.44 -11.16
C HIS A 151 15.17 15.11 -12.59
N ASN A 152 15.35 13.81 -12.88
CA ASN A 152 15.96 13.35 -14.12
C ASN A 152 15.37 11.99 -14.53
N PHE A 153 14.46 12.00 -15.51
CA PHE A 153 13.78 10.78 -15.97
C PHE A 153 14.72 9.82 -16.69
N ASP A 154 15.75 10.32 -17.37
CA ASP A 154 16.74 9.47 -18.03
C ASP A 154 17.53 8.65 -17.01
N PHE A 155 17.93 9.26 -15.90
CA PHE A 155 18.53 8.54 -14.77
C PHE A 155 17.55 7.55 -14.11
N VAL A 156 16.26 7.88 -14.05
CA VAL A 156 15.26 6.99 -13.41
C VAL A 156 14.93 5.79 -14.29
N PHE A 157 14.81 5.95 -15.60
CA PHE A 157 14.27 4.93 -16.51
C PHE A 157 15.29 4.35 -17.50
N ASN A 158 16.44 4.98 -17.72
CA ASN A 158 17.46 4.54 -18.69
C ASN A 158 18.86 4.35 -18.06
N ASN A 159 18.94 4.23 -16.73
CA ASN A 159 20.21 4.00 -16.06
C ASN A 159 20.72 2.57 -16.28
N PRO A 160 21.93 2.37 -16.83
CA PRO A 160 22.43 1.03 -17.19
C PRO A 160 23.00 0.23 -16.00
N PHE A 161 22.97 0.76 -14.78
CA PHE A 161 23.56 0.10 -13.62
C PHE A 161 22.77 -1.16 -13.22
N SER A 162 23.43 -2.31 -13.20
CA SER A 162 22.80 -3.57 -12.79
C SER A 162 23.05 -3.85 -11.30
N PHE A 163 21.98 -3.88 -10.50
CA PHE A 163 22.02 -4.25 -9.08
C PHE A 163 22.04 -5.78 -8.89
N GLN A 164 23.07 -6.45 -9.41
CA GLN A 164 23.20 -7.92 -9.34
C GLN A 164 23.30 -8.45 -7.90
N ASP A 165 23.69 -7.60 -6.95
CA ASP A 165 23.67 -7.88 -5.51
C ASP A 165 22.24 -7.97 -4.94
N ARG A 166 21.25 -7.34 -5.61
CA ARG A 166 19.83 -7.41 -5.24
C ARG A 166 19.07 -8.47 -6.02
N TYR A 167 19.39 -8.68 -7.28
CA TYR A 167 18.79 -9.73 -8.11
C TYR A 167 19.72 -10.13 -9.26
N SER A 168 19.89 -11.44 -9.43
CA SER A 168 20.53 -12.07 -10.59
C SER A 168 19.86 -13.43 -10.83
N SER A 169 19.76 -13.85 -12.08
CA SER A 169 19.32 -15.17 -12.53
C SER A 169 20.11 -16.33 -11.90
N SER A 170 21.31 -16.07 -11.38
CA SER A 170 22.07 -17.04 -10.59
C SER A 170 21.43 -17.37 -9.23
N MET A 171 20.56 -16.50 -8.70
CA MET A 171 19.81 -16.68 -7.45
C MET A 171 18.59 -17.57 -7.68
N LYS A 172 18.81 -18.88 -7.86
CA LYS A 172 17.76 -19.85 -8.26
C LYS A 172 16.51 -19.84 -7.37
N GLU A 173 16.64 -19.51 -6.09
CA GLU A 173 15.55 -19.54 -5.11
C GLU A 173 14.82 -18.19 -4.96
N PHE A 174 15.18 -17.18 -5.77
CA PHE A 174 14.71 -15.81 -5.57
C PHE A 174 13.19 -15.66 -5.54
N TYR A 175 12.45 -16.30 -6.43
CA TYR A 175 10.97 -16.25 -6.48
C TYR A 175 10.31 -17.55 -6.01
N THR A 176 10.93 -18.28 -5.10
CA THR A 176 10.34 -19.50 -4.55
C THR A 176 9.40 -19.22 -3.39
N ASP A 177 8.35 -20.04 -3.25
CA ASP A 177 7.31 -19.88 -2.21
C ASP A 177 7.81 -20.10 -0.77
N GLY A 178 9.01 -20.65 -0.59
CA GLY A 178 9.51 -21.12 0.71
C GLY A 178 9.67 -20.02 1.76
N GLY A 179 10.07 -18.82 1.33
CA GLY A 179 10.33 -17.66 2.19
C GLY A 179 11.18 -17.96 3.45
N ILE A 180 11.33 -16.98 4.34
CA ILE A 180 12.07 -17.11 5.60
C ILE A 180 11.36 -16.33 6.71
N GLN A 181 10.91 -17.01 7.76
CA GLN A 181 10.45 -16.34 8.99
C GLN A 181 11.68 -15.78 9.73
N ARG A 182 11.94 -14.47 9.56
CA ARG A 182 13.12 -13.81 10.15
C ARG A 182 12.92 -13.54 11.65
N ASN A 183 11.69 -13.25 12.07
CA ASN A 183 11.35 -12.98 13.47
C ASN A 183 9.83 -13.10 13.70
N LEU A 184 9.35 -12.93 14.93
CA LEU A 184 7.93 -12.69 15.20
C LEU A 184 7.43 -11.51 14.37
N ARG A 185 6.36 -11.71 13.60
CA ARG A 185 5.72 -10.71 12.71
C ARG A 185 6.64 -10.16 11.61
N LEU A 186 7.69 -10.90 11.21
CA LEU A 186 8.57 -10.54 10.10
C LEU A 186 8.92 -11.76 9.23
N PHE A 187 8.50 -11.70 7.97
CA PHE A 187 8.73 -12.72 6.96
C PHE A 187 9.46 -12.14 5.75
N GLU A 188 10.38 -12.89 5.16
CA GLU A 188 11.11 -12.51 3.95
C GLU A 188 10.74 -13.44 2.79
N THR A 189 10.30 -12.86 1.68
CA THR A 189 9.98 -13.58 0.43
C THR A 189 9.91 -12.56 -0.71
N ASN A 190 10.05 -12.99 -1.95
CA ASN A 190 9.89 -12.10 -3.11
C ASN A 190 8.63 -12.41 -3.93
N PHE A 191 7.90 -13.46 -3.57
CA PHE A 191 6.63 -13.85 -4.16
C PHE A 191 5.71 -14.48 -3.10
N ILE A 192 4.41 -14.17 -3.17
CA ILE A 192 3.34 -14.78 -2.39
C ILE A 192 2.20 -15.09 -3.36
N PRO A 193 1.77 -16.36 -3.52
CA PRO A 193 0.70 -16.73 -4.45
C PRO A 193 -0.64 -16.06 -4.17
N ASP A 194 -1.05 -15.99 -2.88
CA ASP A 194 -2.23 -15.25 -2.45
C ASP A 194 -2.02 -14.64 -1.05
N ILE A 195 -1.82 -13.32 -1.01
CA ILE A 195 -1.62 -12.58 0.25
C ILE A 195 -2.87 -12.61 1.15
N ARG A 196 -4.06 -12.83 0.57
CA ARG A 196 -5.32 -12.98 1.32
C ARG A 196 -5.41 -14.32 2.03
N ARG A 197 -4.50 -15.26 1.78
CA ARG A 197 -4.42 -16.55 2.47
C ARG A 197 -3.18 -16.68 3.34
N PHE A 198 -2.31 -15.67 3.33
CA PHE A 198 -1.08 -15.65 4.11
C PHE A 198 -1.35 -15.70 5.62
N ALA A 199 -0.58 -16.51 6.33
CA ALA A 199 -0.70 -16.68 7.78
C ALA A 199 -0.11 -15.48 8.53
N LEU A 200 -0.83 -14.97 9.53
CA LEU A 200 -0.44 -13.78 10.28
C LEU A 200 -0.22 -14.11 11.76
N ASP A 201 0.74 -13.45 12.37
CA ASP A 201 1.00 -13.57 13.80
C ASP A 201 0.04 -12.67 14.61
N PRO A 202 -0.43 -13.09 15.80
CA PRO A 202 -1.27 -12.25 16.66
C PRO A 202 -0.62 -10.90 16.97
N TYR A 203 -1.41 -9.83 17.03
CA TYR A 203 -0.93 -8.47 17.27
C TYR A 203 -1.79 -7.67 18.27
N PRO A 204 -1.91 -8.14 19.53
CA PRO A 204 -2.78 -7.53 20.56
C PRO A 204 -2.43 -6.08 20.88
N GLU A 205 -1.19 -5.65 20.62
CA GLU A 205 -0.76 -4.29 20.84
C GLU A 205 -1.54 -3.32 19.96
N ARG A 206 -1.91 -3.73 18.73
CA ARG A 206 -2.65 -2.88 17.80
C ARG A 206 -4.15 -2.87 18.07
N GLY A 207 -4.74 -3.96 18.53
CA GLY A 207 -6.17 -4.05 18.80
C GLY A 207 -6.60 -5.41 19.35
N ILE A 208 -7.90 -5.53 19.63
CA ILE A 208 -8.48 -6.79 20.10
C ILE A 208 -8.63 -7.71 18.90
N ARG A 209 -8.13 -8.95 18.99
CA ARG A 209 -8.20 -9.99 17.95
C ARG A 209 -7.69 -9.53 16.57
N THR A 210 -6.58 -8.79 16.58
CA THR A 210 -5.82 -8.40 15.38
C THR A 210 -4.62 -9.30 15.16
N SER A 211 -4.18 -9.40 13.91
CA SER A 211 -2.94 -10.09 13.52
C SER A 211 -2.21 -9.35 12.41
N ILE A 212 -0.90 -9.54 12.30
CA ILE A 212 -0.05 -8.85 11.33
C ILE A 212 1.11 -9.74 10.85
N MET A 213 1.53 -9.53 9.61
CA MET A 213 2.86 -9.93 9.13
C MET A 213 3.51 -8.76 8.40
N ARG A 214 4.76 -8.44 8.74
CA ARG A 214 5.59 -7.50 7.96
C ARG A 214 6.42 -8.29 6.96
N LEU A 215 6.54 -7.77 5.74
CA LEU A 215 7.21 -8.44 4.63
C LEU A 215 8.50 -7.69 4.26
N SER A 216 9.56 -8.45 4.09
CA SER A 216 10.81 -8.04 3.45
C SER A 216 10.84 -8.68 2.07
N MET A 217 10.80 -7.88 1.00
CA MET A 217 10.75 -8.38 -0.38
C MET A 217 11.77 -7.70 -1.27
N ALA A 218 12.43 -8.46 -2.15
CA ALA A 218 13.42 -8.08 -3.18
C ALA A 218 14.36 -6.91 -2.83
N SER A 219 14.76 -6.81 -1.57
CA SER A 219 15.58 -5.69 -1.09
C SER A 219 14.98 -4.30 -1.32
N VAL A 220 13.66 -4.19 -1.46
CA VAL A 220 12.98 -2.91 -1.59
C VAL A 220 13.08 -2.11 -0.29
N SER A 221 13.09 -0.78 -0.40
CA SER A 221 13.05 0.15 0.75
C SER A 221 11.64 0.39 1.29
N LEU A 222 10.60 -0.12 0.61
CA LEU A 222 9.22 -0.09 1.05
C LEU A 222 9.03 -0.97 2.30
N GLY A 223 8.37 -0.41 3.31
CA GLY A 223 7.78 -1.19 4.38
C GLY A 223 6.47 -1.80 3.89
N ILE A 224 6.33 -3.12 4.02
CA ILE A 224 5.14 -3.84 3.56
C ILE A 224 4.59 -4.62 4.74
N HIS A 225 3.27 -4.58 4.94
CA HIS A 225 2.64 -5.48 5.88
C HIS A 225 1.23 -5.83 5.46
N VAL A 226 0.78 -7.00 5.92
CA VAL A 226 -0.62 -7.41 5.86
C VAL A 226 -1.14 -7.50 7.28
N MET A 227 -2.29 -6.89 7.54
CA MET A 227 -2.96 -6.87 8.84
C MET A 227 -4.38 -7.42 8.70
N SER A 228 -4.85 -8.12 9.73
CA SER A 228 -6.23 -8.57 9.82
C SER A 228 -6.90 -8.11 11.10
N VAL A 229 -8.19 -7.78 10.96
CA VAL A 229 -9.12 -7.48 12.04
C VAL A 229 -10.20 -8.55 12.02
N SER A 230 -10.35 -9.28 13.12
CA SER A 230 -11.35 -10.37 13.20
C SER A 230 -12.78 -9.82 13.21
N GLU A 231 -13.75 -10.69 12.97
CA GLU A 231 -15.18 -10.38 13.10
C GLU A 231 -15.52 -9.83 14.49
N GLY A 232 -16.36 -8.78 14.54
CA GLY A 232 -16.93 -8.26 15.79
C GLY A 232 -15.95 -7.42 16.62
N THR A 233 -14.90 -6.89 16.01
CA THR A 233 -13.93 -5.97 16.63
C THR A 233 -13.40 -4.95 15.62
N TYR A 234 -12.79 -3.89 16.12
CA TYR A 234 -12.12 -2.86 15.33
C TYR A 234 -10.75 -2.54 15.95
N VAL A 235 -10.05 -1.61 15.32
CA VAL A 235 -8.74 -1.14 15.79
C VAL A 235 -8.89 0.31 16.21
N THR A 236 -8.29 0.76 17.31
CA THR A 236 -8.50 2.15 17.78
C THR A 236 -7.85 3.20 16.88
N ALA A 237 -8.39 4.42 16.98
CA ALA A 237 -7.92 5.59 16.26
C ALA A 237 -6.45 5.87 16.59
N HIS A 238 -5.66 6.13 15.56
CA HIS A 238 -4.26 6.51 15.68
C HIS A 238 -3.86 7.47 14.57
N ARG A 239 -2.79 8.24 14.82
CA ARG A 239 -2.23 9.21 13.86
C ARG A 239 -0.73 9.01 13.73
N HIS A 240 -0.19 9.40 12.58
CA HIS A 240 1.24 9.38 12.27
C HIS A 240 1.57 10.36 11.12
N ASP A 241 2.84 10.42 10.72
CA ASP A 241 3.26 11.11 9.48
C ASP A 241 2.63 10.45 8.24
N PRO A 242 2.41 11.19 7.14
CA PRO A 242 1.76 10.64 5.96
C PRO A 242 2.69 9.65 5.23
N GLY A 243 2.10 8.80 4.38
CA GLY A 243 2.85 7.92 3.46
C GLY A 243 2.49 6.43 3.54
N ALA A 244 1.74 6.00 4.55
CA ALA A 244 1.14 4.66 4.53
C ALA A 244 -0.10 4.66 3.61
N HIS A 245 -0.13 3.71 2.67
CA HIS A 245 -1.28 3.43 1.82
C HIS A 245 -1.80 2.05 2.22
N VAL A 246 -2.98 2.01 2.83
CA VAL A 246 -3.63 0.81 3.34
C VAL A 246 -4.75 0.44 2.39
N ILE A 247 -4.65 -0.73 1.77
CA ILE A 247 -5.60 -1.24 0.78
C ILE A 247 -6.38 -2.38 1.42
N ALA A 248 -7.70 -2.27 1.47
CA ALA A 248 -8.56 -3.39 1.83
C ALA A 248 -8.45 -4.47 0.74
N ILE A 249 -8.24 -5.73 1.11
CA ILE A 249 -8.05 -6.84 0.15
C ILE A 249 -8.96 -8.04 0.40
N GLU A 250 -9.64 -8.09 1.55
CA GLU A 250 -10.67 -9.08 1.86
C GLU A 250 -11.57 -8.55 3.00
N GLY A 251 -12.83 -8.98 3.02
CA GLY A 251 -13.80 -8.64 4.06
C GLY A 251 -14.66 -7.43 3.70
N GLN A 252 -15.30 -6.85 4.71
CA GLN A 252 -16.16 -5.68 4.59
C GLN A 252 -15.95 -4.79 5.80
N GLY A 253 -15.90 -3.48 5.57
CA GLY A 253 -15.55 -2.55 6.62
C GLY A 253 -15.77 -1.10 6.27
N TYR A 254 -15.41 -0.26 7.23
CA TYR A 254 -15.32 1.18 7.03
C TYR A 254 -14.18 1.74 7.85
N GLU A 255 -13.82 2.97 7.51
CA GLU A 255 -12.72 3.68 8.11
C GLU A 255 -13.24 5.03 8.61
N LEU A 256 -12.87 5.42 9.82
CA LEU A 256 -13.13 6.77 10.31
C LEU A 256 -11.87 7.60 10.15
N LEU A 257 -12.00 8.82 9.63
CA LEU A 257 -10.93 9.79 9.54
C LEU A 257 -11.34 11.12 10.18
N PHE A 258 -10.43 11.74 10.95
CA PHE A 258 -10.65 13.06 11.54
C PHE A 258 -9.34 13.72 11.97
N MET A 259 -9.32 15.06 11.98
CA MET A 259 -8.19 15.81 12.53
C MET A 259 -8.31 15.92 14.06
N PRO A 260 -7.19 16.13 14.78
CA PRO A 260 -7.23 16.38 16.23
C PRO A 260 -8.15 17.56 16.56
N GLY A 261 -9.09 17.37 17.48
CA GLY A 261 -10.09 18.39 17.84
C GLY A 261 -11.33 18.43 16.93
N GLU A 262 -11.41 17.56 15.92
CA GLU A 262 -12.55 17.41 15.02
C GLU A 262 -13.26 16.04 15.21
N GLU A 263 -13.19 15.47 16.42
CA GLU A 263 -13.76 14.15 16.75
C GLU A 263 -15.27 14.09 16.51
N ASN A 264 -15.99 15.21 16.51
CA ASN A 264 -17.42 15.29 16.20
C ASN A 264 -17.73 15.47 14.70
N ARG A 265 -16.71 15.63 13.86
CA ARG A 265 -16.80 15.83 12.40
C ARG A 265 -16.13 14.68 11.62
N ARG A 266 -16.08 13.51 12.23
CA ARG A 266 -15.48 12.29 11.64
C ARG A 266 -16.06 12.02 10.26
N ARG A 267 -15.19 11.75 9.30
CA ARG A 267 -15.57 11.23 8.00
C ARG A 267 -15.58 9.71 8.07
N LYS A 268 -16.75 9.11 7.80
CA LYS A 268 -16.88 7.66 7.60
C LYS A 268 -16.69 7.34 6.12
N VAL A 269 -15.75 6.45 5.82
CA VAL A 269 -15.41 6.04 4.45
C VAL A 269 -15.67 4.54 4.30
N PRO A 270 -16.50 4.09 3.35
CA PRO A 270 -16.61 2.68 3.01
C PRO A 270 -15.24 2.12 2.62
N ALA A 271 -14.90 0.94 3.12
CA ALA A 271 -13.59 0.34 2.92
C ALA A 271 -13.69 -1.14 2.56
N ASP A 272 -14.52 -1.44 1.56
CA ASP A 272 -14.61 -2.77 0.96
C ASP A 272 -13.35 -3.05 0.11
N PRO A 273 -13.12 -4.30 -0.36
CA PRO A 273 -11.90 -4.65 -1.07
C PRO A 273 -11.62 -3.70 -2.24
N TYR A 274 -10.34 -3.34 -2.35
CA TYR A 274 -9.74 -2.33 -3.23
C TYR A 274 -9.98 -0.87 -2.84
N ALA A 275 -10.66 -0.57 -1.73
CA ALA A 275 -10.58 0.75 -1.11
C ALA A 275 -9.16 1.02 -0.58
N VAL A 276 -8.72 2.27 -0.66
CA VAL A 276 -7.44 2.74 -0.13
C VAL A 276 -7.66 3.84 0.88
N ILE A 277 -7.01 3.71 2.03
CA ILE A 277 -6.87 4.77 3.02
C ILE A 277 -5.40 5.20 3.10
N ALA A 278 -5.18 6.50 2.99
CA ALA A 278 -3.86 7.10 3.07
C ALA A 278 -3.98 8.42 3.86
N PRO A 279 -3.92 8.36 5.20
CA PRO A 279 -4.17 9.51 6.06
C PRO A 279 -3.19 10.64 5.80
N ARG A 280 -3.68 11.87 5.93
CA ARG A 280 -2.84 13.08 5.95
C ARG A 280 -2.00 13.10 7.22
N ARG A 281 -1.01 14.01 7.24
CA ARG A 281 -0.21 14.24 8.44
C ARG A 281 -1.10 14.52 9.65
N ASN A 282 -0.90 13.76 10.73
CA ASN A 282 -1.64 13.86 11.99
C ASN A 282 -3.15 13.56 11.91
N GLU A 283 -3.65 13.06 10.78
CA GLU A 283 -5.05 12.64 10.66
C GLU A 283 -5.24 11.32 11.42
N TYR A 284 -6.16 11.31 12.39
CA TYR A 284 -6.58 10.08 13.04
C TYR A 284 -7.32 9.21 12.04
N HIS A 285 -7.00 7.92 12.07
CA HIS A 285 -7.70 6.92 11.27
C HIS A 285 -7.90 5.62 12.05
N GLN A 286 -8.98 4.93 11.72
CA GLN A 286 -9.53 3.83 12.51
C GLN A 286 -10.23 2.78 11.64
N HIS A 287 -9.84 1.50 11.80
CA HIS A 287 -10.25 0.39 10.93
C HIS A 287 -11.35 -0.46 11.58
N PHE A 288 -12.53 -0.54 10.95
CA PHE A 288 -13.69 -1.29 11.47
C PHE A 288 -14.03 -2.48 10.58
N ASN A 289 -14.09 -3.68 11.16
CA ASN A 289 -14.62 -4.86 10.47
C ASN A 289 -16.12 -4.97 10.73
N THR A 290 -16.93 -4.74 9.70
CA THR A 290 -18.39 -4.91 9.77
C THR A 290 -18.88 -6.14 9.01
N GLY A 291 -17.98 -6.92 8.43
CA GLY A 291 -18.28 -8.14 7.69
C GLY A 291 -18.22 -9.41 8.56
N LYS A 292 -18.82 -10.48 8.04
CA LYS A 292 -18.63 -11.82 8.60
C LYS A 292 -17.23 -12.34 8.22
N GLY A 293 -16.47 -12.83 9.19
CA GLY A 293 -15.10 -13.29 8.98
C GLY A 293 -14.02 -12.19 9.11
N ILE A 294 -12.94 -12.32 8.34
CA ILE A 294 -11.74 -11.48 8.47
C ILE A 294 -11.84 -10.27 7.56
N TYR A 295 -11.56 -9.08 8.09
CA TYR A 295 -11.23 -7.89 7.32
C TYR A 295 -9.70 -7.77 7.21
N ARG A 296 -9.18 -7.79 5.98
CA ARG A 296 -7.74 -7.88 5.71
C ARG A 296 -7.28 -6.73 4.86
N MET A 297 -6.14 -6.16 5.25
CA MET A 297 -5.55 -4.99 4.63
C MET A 297 -4.09 -5.24 4.28
N LEU A 298 -3.70 -4.91 3.06
CA LEU A 298 -2.31 -4.83 2.61
C LEU A 298 -1.86 -3.38 2.69
N ALA A 299 -0.68 -3.11 3.20
CA ALA A 299 -0.17 -1.76 3.34
C ALA A 299 1.22 -1.60 2.72
N PHE A 300 1.37 -0.58 1.89
CA PHE A 300 2.64 -0.05 1.42
C PHE A 300 2.97 1.21 2.20
N ARG A 301 4.13 1.26 2.84
CA ARG A 301 4.57 2.38 3.67
C ARG A 301 6.08 2.57 3.57
N GLY A 302 6.60 3.54 4.31
CA GLY A 302 8.03 3.74 4.41
C GLY A 302 8.77 2.77 5.31
N VAL A 303 10.08 2.67 5.08
CA VAL A 303 11.05 1.91 5.89
C VAL A 303 10.84 0.40 5.83
N SER A 304 11.57 -0.24 4.92
CA SER A 304 11.81 -1.67 4.88
C SER A 304 12.58 -2.16 6.11
N LEU A 305 12.31 -3.39 6.52
CA LEU A 305 12.98 -4.04 7.65
C LEU A 305 14.21 -4.84 7.22
N ARG A 306 14.49 -4.99 5.93
CA ARG A 306 15.61 -5.81 5.45
C ARG A 306 16.98 -5.26 5.83
N TYR A 307 17.18 -3.96 5.63
CA TYR A 307 18.49 -3.31 5.82
C TYR A 307 18.64 -2.61 7.17
N GLY A 308 17.65 -2.75 8.06
CA GLY A 308 17.61 -2.02 9.32
C GLY A 308 17.69 -0.50 9.12
N SER A 309 17.65 0.23 10.23
CA SER A 309 17.82 1.70 10.22
C SER A 309 18.66 2.15 11.41
N GLY A 310 19.60 1.30 11.85
CA GLY A 310 20.35 1.50 13.09
C GLY A 310 19.53 1.33 14.37
N ARG A 311 18.29 0.82 14.28
CA ARG A 311 17.39 0.56 15.42
C ARG A 311 17.21 -0.94 15.62
N LYS A 312 17.01 -1.35 16.87
CA LYS A 312 16.63 -2.74 17.19
C LYS A 312 15.24 -3.03 16.63
N TYR A 313 15.05 -4.24 16.10
CA TYR A 313 13.73 -4.72 15.72
C TYR A 313 12.85 -4.83 16.96
N ASP A 314 11.63 -4.31 16.86
CA ASP A 314 10.61 -4.40 17.89
C ASP A 314 9.33 -4.99 17.26
N PRO A 315 8.97 -6.25 17.58
CA PRO A 315 7.77 -6.89 17.02
C PRO A 315 6.48 -6.21 17.48
N ALA A 316 6.51 -5.49 18.62
CA ALA A 316 5.38 -4.74 19.15
C ALA A 316 5.25 -3.34 18.53
N TYR A 317 6.24 -2.87 17.77
CA TYR A 317 6.31 -1.50 17.27
C TYR A 317 5.04 -1.07 16.52
N THR A 318 4.44 0.00 17.01
CA THR A 318 3.13 0.54 16.65
C THR A 318 3.16 2.06 16.88
N ALA A 319 2.23 2.83 16.29
CA ALA A 319 2.11 4.26 16.53
C ALA A 319 1.49 4.55 17.92
N GLN A 320 2.15 4.12 19.00
CA GLN A 320 1.68 4.23 20.38
C GLN A 320 2.74 4.88 21.25
N ASP A 321 3.08 6.13 20.94
CA ASP A 321 3.78 6.93 21.92
C ASP A 321 2.87 7.13 23.15
N LYS A 322 3.50 7.22 24.33
CA LYS A 322 2.81 7.50 25.59
C LYS A 322 2.49 8.98 25.72
N ASP A 323 3.21 9.84 25.00
CA ASP A 323 2.97 11.27 24.94
C ASP A 323 1.82 11.58 23.95
N PRO A 324 0.68 12.12 24.41
CA PRO A 324 -0.41 12.53 23.52
C PRO A 324 -0.02 13.61 22.50
N TYR A 325 1.08 14.33 22.74
CA TYR A 325 1.60 15.36 21.84
C TYR A 325 2.62 14.81 20.83
N ALA A 326 3.04 13.55 20.95
CA ALA A 326 3.92 12.94 19.96
C ALA A 326 3.24 12.83 18.59
N TYR A 327 4.07 12.71 17.55
CA TYR A 327 3.59 12.56 16.16
C TYR A 327 2.81 11.25 15.96
N GLY A 328 3.26 10.16 16.61
CA GLY A 328 2.67 8.84 16.52
C GLY A 328 1.88 8.53 17.78
N PHE A 329 0.58 8.75 17.77
CA PHE A 329 -0.26 8.58 18.95
C PHE A 329 -1.51 7.78 18.66
N LYS A 330 -1.95 6.98 19.63
CA LYS A 330 -3.15 6.14 19.58
C LYS A 330 -4.08 6.49 20.74
N ILE A 331 -5.35 6.71 20.44
CA ILE A 331 -6.40 6.84 21.44
C ILE A 331 -6.74 5.43 21.94
N SER A 332 -6.77 5.23 23.25
CA SER A 332 -7.15 3.95 23.85
C SER A 332 -8.67 3.79 23.86
N TYR A 333 -9.19 2.56 23.99
CA TYR A 333 -10.64 2.33 24.01
C TYR A 333 -11.35 3.07 25.16
N GLU A 334 -10.67 3.25 26.30
CA GLU A 334 -11.19 3.97 27.46
C GLU A 334 -11.33 5.47 27.21
N LYS A 335 -10.58 6.00 26.22
CA LYS A 335 -10.50 7.44 25.92
C LYS A 335 -11.13 7.84 24.59
N GLU A 336 -11.54 6.88 23.77
CA GLU A 336 -12.24 7.18 22.52
C GLU A 336 -13.65 7.72 22.81
N ASP A 337 -14.19 8.49 21.87
CA ASP A 337 -15.57 8.95 21.96
C ASP A 337 -16.53 7.74 22.06
N PRO A 338 -17.35 7.63 23.13
CA PRO A 338 -18.30 6.53 23.29
C PRO A 338 -19.23 6.33 22.08
N ALA A 339 -19.56 7.40 21.35
CA ALA A 339 -20.38 7.32 20.15
C ALA A 339 -19.77 6.43 19.06
N ILE A 340 -18.44 6.34 18.96
CA ILE A 340 -17.76 5.45 17.99
C ILE A 340 -18.14 4.00 18.25
N ARG A 341 -18.12 3.60 19.52
CA ARG A 341 -18.41 2.23 19.94
C ARG A 341 -19.90 1.91 19.78
N GLU A 342 -20.77 2.85 20.14
CA GLU A 342 -22.22 2.72 19.93
C GLU A 342 -22.59 2.61 18.44
N GLU A 343 -22.01 3.44 17.58
CA GLU A 343 -22.21 3.39 16.13
C GLU A 343 -21.77 2.03 15.58
N TYR A 344 -20.61 1.54 16.00
CA TYR A 344 -20.13 0.22 15.60
C TYR A 344 -21.06 -0.91 16.05
N TYR A 345 -21.64 -0.83 17.25
CA TYR A 345 -22.60 -1.84 17.73
C TYR A 345 -23.84 -1.90 16.84
N ARG A 346 -24.35 -0.74 16.41
CA ARG A 346 -25.49 -0.68 15.48
C ARG A 346 -25.15 -1.31 14.13
N GLU A 347 -23.93 -1.11 13.62
CA GLU A 347 -23.47 -1.76 12.38
C GLU A 347 -23.36 -3.28 12.52
N LEU A 348 -22.83 -3.77 13.64
CA LEU A 348 -22.78 -5.21 13.92
C LEU A 348 -24.17 -5.84 14.04
N GLU A 349 -25.10 -5.18 14.73
CA GLU A 349 -26.49 -5.64 14.86
C GLU A 349 -27.17 -5.75 13.49
N LYS A 350 -27.03 -4.71 12.65
CA LYS A 350 -27.56 -4.69 11.28
C LYS A 350 -27.05 -5.86 10.44
N ASN A 351 -25.78 -6.25 10.64
CA ASN A 351 -25.14 -7.33 9.89
C ASN A 351 -25.26 -8.71 10.56
N GLY A 352 -25.94 -8.79 11.72
CA GLY A 352 -26.13 -10.03 12.48
C GLY A 352 -24.82 -10.60 13.02
N ILE A 353 -23.89 -9.74 13.44
CA ILE A 353 -22.57 -10.11 13.95
C ILE A 353 -22.54 -9.91 15.46
N THR A 354 -22.00 -10.89 16.17
CA THR A 354 -21.81 -10.79 17.64
C THR A 354 -20.63 -9.88 17.93
N LEU A 355 -20.80 -8.95 18.88
CA LEU A 355 -19.68 -8.17 19.42
C LEU A 355 -18.67 -9.09 20.13
N ARG A 356 -17.38 -8.85 19.90
CA ARG A 356 -16.29 -9.69 20.42
C ARG A 356 -15.25 -8.86 21.20
N MET A 357 -15.74 -7.81 21.83
CA MET A 357 -14.97 -6.90 22.67
C MET A 357 -15.66 -6.82 24.02
N GLU A 358 -14.88 -6.89 25.10
CA GLU A 358 -15.39 -6.68 26.45
C GLU A 358 -15.90 -5.25 26.64
N PRO A 359 -16.89 -5.00 27.51
CA PRO A 359 -17.27 -3.66 27.92
C PRO A 359 -16.06 -2.87 28.43
N VAL A 360 -16.00 -1.59 28.12
CA VAL A 360 -14.93 -0.69 28.54
C VAL A 360 -15.56 0.40 29.40
N ASP A 361 -14.97 0.66 30.57
CA ASP A 361 -15.36 1.82 31.38
C ASP A 361 -14.79 3.09 30.74
N GLN A 362 -15.65 3.82 30.06
CA GLN A 362 -15.31 5.10 29.42
C GLN A 362 -15.59 6.29 30.34
N GLY A 363 -15.94 6.05 31.61
CA GLY A 363 -16.24 7.09 32.60
C GLY A 363 -17.43 7.96 32.19
N GLY A 364 -18.65 7.51 32.48
CA GLY A 364 -19.81 8.39 32.44
C GLY A 364 -19.77 9.35 33.63
N GLY A 365 -19.90 10.66 33.38
CA GLY A 365 -20.18 11.65 34.42
C GLY A 365 -21.55 11.44 35.06
#